data_AF-A0A949GQ23-F1
#
_entry.id   AF-A0A949GQ23-F1
#
_cell.length_a   1.000
_cell.length_b   1.000
_cell.length_c   1.000
_cell.angle_alpha   90.00
_cell.angle_beta   90.00
_cell.angle_gamma   90.00
#
_symmetry.space_group_name_H-M   'P 1'
#
loop_
_entity.id
_entity.type
_entity.pdbx_description
1 polymer ?
#
loop_
_entity_poly.entity_id
_entity_poly.type
_entity_poly.pdbx_seq_one_letter_code
_entity_poly.pdbx_strand_id
1 'polypeptide(L)'
;MTTQVLEFVKLSDRDRRKADAASKLARPGTTFEVYIRQQTGADYRVELPTLASEAIQTLLVHLVRGQRVAILAEDEEISPNDAAEILGISRPLVVHRMDVGDLPFRYVGKHRRARLKDVLSLKARLETQQAALDALADDTESLMRDHGL
;
A
#
# COMPACT_ATOMS: atom_id res chain seq x y z
N MET A 1 -12.97 16.86 -12.30
CA MET A 1 -13.46 16.29 -11.03
C MET A 1 -12.44 15.25 -10.60
N THR A 2 -11.62 15.58 -9.61
CA THR A 2 -10.54 14.71 -9.14
C THR A 2 -11.13 13.89 -8.00
N THR A 3 -11.52 12.66 -8.30
CA THR A 3 -12.06 11.73 -7.30
C THR A 3 -11.04 11.57 -6.19
N GLN A 4 -11.47 11.83 -4.95
CA GLN A 4 -10.74 11.47 -3.74
C GLN A 4 -10.47 9.96 -3.75
N VAL A 5 -9.22 9.51 -3.74
CA VAL A 5 -8.92 8.10 -3.48
C VAL A 5 -7.68 7.94 -2.61
N LEU A 6 -7.65 8.70 -1.51
CA LEU A 6 -7.00 8.23 -0.28
C LEU A 6 -8.12 8.04 0.73
N GLU A 7 -9.00 7.08 0.46
CA GLU A 7 -9.95 6.64 1.46
C GLU A 7 -9.19 5.77 2.47
N PHE A 8 -8.69 6.44 3.51
CA PHE A 8 -8.12 5.76 4.65
C PHE A 8 -9.25 5.13 5.44
N VAL A 9 -9.41 3.81 5.28
CA VAL A 9 -10.38 3.07 6.08
C VAL A 9 -9.82 2.94 7.49
N LYS A 10 -10.60 3.39 8.48
CA LYS A 10 -10.34 3.15 9.90
C LYS A 10 -11.57 2.50 10.51
N LEU A 11 -11.39 1.35 11.14
CA LEU A 11 -12.47 0.71 11.88
C LEU A 11 -12.65 1.38 13.24
N SER A 12 -13.91 1.61 13.61
CA SER A 12 -14.28 1.93 14.99
C SER A 12 -13.85 0.79 15.93
N ASP A 13 -13.70 1.04 17.23
CA ASP A 13 -13.29 -0.01 18.18
C ASP A 13 -14.29 -1.18 18.24
N ARG A 14 -15.58 -0.91 17.94
CA ARG A 14 -16.62 -1.93 17.82
C ARG A 14 -16.44 -2.80 16.58
N ASP A 15 -16.11 -2.18 15.45
CA ASP A 15 -15.91 -2.88 14.17
C ASP A 15 -14.59 -3.65 14.15
N ARG A 16 -13.58 -3.17 14.89
CA ARG A 16 -12.30 -3.87 15.06
C ARG A 16 -12.49 -5.26 15.68
N ARG A 17 -13.39 -5.42 16.65
CA ARG A 17 -13.69 -6.73 17.26
C ARG A 17 -14.34 -7.69 16.26
N LYS A 18 -15.23 -7.19 15.40
CA LYS A 18 -15.86 -8.01 14.34
C LYS A 18 -14.84 -8.40 13.26
N ALA A 19 -13.98 -7.46 12.86
CA ALA A 19 -12.90 -7.71 11.91
C ALA A 19 -11.87 -8.70 12.46
N ASP A 20 -11.56 -8.66 13.77
CA ASP A 20 -10.65 -9.62 14.43
C ASP A 20 -11.23 -11.04 14.46
N ALA A 21 -12.54 -11.17 14.68
CA ALA A 21 -13.21 -12.46 14.55
C ALA A 21 -13.16 -12.98 13.10
N ALA A 22 -13.44 -12.11 12.13
CA ALA A 22 -13.42 -12.47 10.70
C ALA A 22 -12.01 -12.85 10.20
N SER A 23 -10.96 -12.14 10.63
CA SER A 23 -9.58 -12.45 10.24
C SER A 23 -9.08 -13.78 10.82
N LYS A 24 -9.53 -14.17 12.01
CA LYS A 24 -9.19 -15.46 12.64
C LYS A 24 -9.89 -16.66 12.00
N LEU A 25 -11.03 -16.43 11.33
CA LEU A 25 -11.80 -17.45 10.63
C LEU A 25 -11.27 -17.71 9.19
N ALA A 26 -10.41 -16.84 8.70
CA ALA A 26 -9.76 -16.94 7.41
C ALA A 26 -8.62 -17.98 7.46
N ARG A 27 -8.95 -19.24 7.19
CA ARG A 27 -7.97 -20.33 7.07
C ARG A 27 -7.76 -20.66 5.59
N PRO A 28 -6.66 -21.33 5.22
CA PRO A 28 -6.52 -21.89 3.87
C PRO A 28 -7.71 -22.81 3.56
N GLY A 29 -8.42 -22.55 2.46
CA GLY A 29 -9.65 -23.26 2.08
C GLY A 29 -10.96 -22.61 2.56
N THR A 30 -10.92 -21.43 3.18
CA THR A 30 -12.12 -20.67 3.53
C THR A 30 -12.71 -19.95 2.30
N THR A 31 -13.95 -20.28 1.95
CA THR A 31 -14.74 -19.52 0.96
C THR A 31 -15.27 -18.24 1.61
N PHE A 32 -15.08 -17.10 0.94
CA PHE A 32 -15.66 -15.82 1.37
C PHE A 32 -16.89 -15.50 0.54
N GLU A 33 -17.99 -15.18 1.22
CA GLU A 33 -19.22 -14.72 0.60
C GLU A 33 -19.54 -13.30 1.05
N VAL A 34 -19.90 -12.45 0.09
CA VAL A 34 -20.45 -11.12 0.38
C VAL A 34 -21.96 -11.20 0.37
N TYR A 35 -22.56 -10.77 1.47
CA TYR A 35 -24.00 -10.64 1.65
C TYR A 35 -24.39 -9.19 1.42
N ILE A 36 -25.09 -8.92 0.33
CA ILE A 36 -25.56 -7.58 -0.04
C ILE A 36 -27.07 -7.52 0.21
N ARG A 37 -27.47 -6.72 1.19
CA ARG A 37 -28.88 -6.42 1.47
C ARG A 37 -29.24 -5.08 0.88
N GLN A 38 -30.07 -5.06 -0.16
CA GLN A 38 -30.59 -3.81 -0.70
C GLN A 38 -31.77 -3.31 0.13
N GLN A 39 -31.93 -1.98 0.22
CA GLN A 39 -33.08 -1.37 0.91
C GLN A 39 -34.43 -1.74 0.27
N THR A 40 -34.39 -2.20 -0.99
CA THR A 40 -35.55 -2.71 -1.73
C THR A 40 -35.99 -4.11 -1.30
N GLY A 41 -35.29 -4.74 -0.34
CA GLY A 41 -35.62 -6.07 0.21
C GLY A 41 -34.99 -7.25 -0.54
N ALA A 42 -34.22 -7.00 -1.61
CA ALA A 42 -33.47 -8.04 -2.29
C ALA A 42 -32.14 -8.32 -1.59
N ASP A 43 -31.92 -9.58 -1.23
CA ASP A 43 -30.66 -10.08 -0.65
C ASP A 43 -29.88 -10.84 -1.72
N TYR A 44 -28.62 -10.46 -1.95
CA TYR A 44 -27.71 -11.13 -2.87
C TYR A 44 -26.57 -11.76 -2.09
N ARG A 45 -26.20 -12.99 -2.46
CA ARG A 45 -25.00 -13.66 -1.98
C ARG A 45 -24.07 -13.86 -3.18
N VAL A 46 -22.85 -13.37 -3.04
CA VAL A 46 -21.83 -13.48 -4.09
C VAL A 46 -20.61 -14.12 -3.49
N GLU A 47 -20.20 -15.26 -4.04
CA GLU A 47 -18.93 -15.89 -3.72
C GLU A 47 -17.79 -15.05 -4.30
N LEU A 48 -16.78 -14.76 -3.48
CA LEU A 48 -15.62 -14.00 -3.91
C LEU A 48 -14.58 -14.92 -4.55
N PRO A 49 -13.95 -14.49 -5.67
CA PRO A 49 -12.76 -15.14 -6.18
C PRO A 49 -11.66 -15.19 -5.11
N THR A 50 -10.83 -16.23 -5.13
CA THR A 50 -9.75 -16.46 -4.16
C THR A 50 -8.87 -15.22 -3.95
N LEU A 51 -8.47 -14.56 -5.05
CA LEU A 51 -7.61 -13.38 -5.00
C LEU A 51 -8.28 -12.18 -4.29
N ALA A 52 -9.59 -12.01 -4.48
CA ALA A 52 -10.36 -10.97 -3.77
C ALA A 52 -10.49 -11.31 -2.28
N SER A 53 -10.67 -12.59 -1.94
CA SER A 53 -10.69 -13.06 -0.56
C SER A 53 -9.36 -12.78 0.16
N GLU A 54 -8.22 -13.09 -0.47
CA GLU A 54 -6.88 -12.84 0.07
C GLU A 54 -6.62 -11.33 0.30
N ALA A 55 -7.05 -10.49 -0.64
CA ALA A 55 -6.95 -9.04 -0.51
C ALA A 55 -7.75 -8.52 0.70
N ILE A 56 -8.99 -8.99 0.87
CA ILE A 56 -9.83 -8.62 2.02
C ILE A 56 -9.22 -9.11 3.35
N GLN A 57 -8.69 -10.33 3.39
CA GLN A 57 -8.00 -10.84 4.58
C GLN A 57 -6.83 -9.96 4.97
N THR A 58 -5.99 -9.61 3.99
CA THR A 58 -4.84 -8.73 4.19
C THR A 58 -5.30 -7.38 4.74
N LEU A 59 -6.33 -6.79 4.14
CA LEU A 59 -6.93 -5.54 4.60
C LEU A 59 -7.44 -5.65 6.04
N LEU A 60 -8.19 -6.69 6.39
CA LEU A 60 -8.73 -6.89 7.74
C LEU A 60 -7.62 -7.03 8.79
N VAL A 61 -6.53 -7.75 8.49
CA VAL A 61 -5.39 -7.89 9.39
C VAL A 61 -4.77 -6.53 9.73
N HIS A 62 -4.58 -5.67 8.72
CA HIS A 62 -4.02 -4.34 8.92
C HIS A 62 -4.98 -3.45 9.73
N LEU A 63 -6.27 -3.45 9.39
CA LEU A 63 -7.28 -2.67 10.11
C LEU A 63 -7.44 -3.10 11.58
N VAL A 64 -7.34 -4.40 11.87
CA VAL A 64 -7.37 -4.96 13.24
C VAL A 64 -6.15 -4.52 14.04
N ARG A 65 -4.99 -4.37 13.41
CA ARG A 65 -3.78 -3.82 14.03
C ARG A 65 -3.83 -2.30 14.23
N GLY A 66 -4.93 -1.65 13.85
CA GLY A 66 -5.07 -0.19 13.91
C GLY A 66 -4.26 0.55 12.85
N GLN A 67 -3.74 -0.17 11.86
CA GLN A 67 -3.01 0.42 10.75
C GLN A 67 -4.02 1.07 9.79
N ARG A 68 -3.61 2.18 9.17
CA ARG A 68 -4.37 2.81 8.08
C ARG A 68 -4.11 2.01 6.81
N VAL A 69 -5.17 1.67 6.08
CA VAL A 69 -5.08 0.98 4.80
C VAL A 69 -5.56 1.92 3.70
N ALA A 70 -4.85 1.97 2.59
CA ALA A 70 -5.24 2.65 1.37
C ALA A 70 -5.47 1.63 0.25
N ILE A 71 -6.56 1.78 -0.49
CA ILE A 71 -6.84 1.01 -1.71
C ILE A 71 -6.61 1.97 -2.89
N LEU A 72 -5.79 1.55 -3.84
CA LEU A 72 -5.39 2.38 -4.97
C LEU A 72 -5.47 1.57 -6.26
N ALA A 73 -5.90 2.21 -7.34
CA ALA A 73 -5.82 1.63 -8.69
C ALA A 73 -4.45 1.95 -9.31
N GLU A 74 -3.82 0.97 -9.95
CA GLU A 74 -2.44 1.10 -10.46
C GLU A 74 -2.25 2.22 -11.50
N ASP A 75 -3.25 2.44 -12.36
CA ASP A 75 -3.23 3.49 -13.39
C ASP A 75 -3.63 4.87 -12.87
N GLU A 76 -3.89 5.00 -11.56
CA GLU A 76 -4.28 6.27 -10.97
C GLU A 76 -3.10 7.25 -10.91
N GLU A 77 -3.43 8.53 -11.05
CA GLU A 77 -2.48 9.61 -11.00
C GLU A 77 -2.47 10.33 -9.66
N ILE A 78 -1.34 10.24 -8.99
CA ILE A 78 -1.17 10.70 -7.63
C ILE A 78 -0.32 11.98 -7.57
N SER A 79 -0.52 12.75 -6.51
CA SER A 79 0.24 13.99 -6.31
C SER A 79 1.65 13.68 -5.81
N PRO A 80 2.60 14.63 -5.91
CA PRO A 80 3.91 14.50 -5.27
C PRO A 80 3.83 14.33 -3.75
N ASN A 81 2.74 14.76 -3.10
CA ASN A 81 2.54 14.53 -1.67
C ASN A 81 2.21 13.06 -1.40
N ASP A 82 1.29 12.48 -2.15
CA ASP A 82 0.88 11.09 -1.97
C ASP A 82 2.05 10.15 -2.32
N ALA A 83 2.79 10.49 -3.38
CA ALA A 83 4.02 9.78 -3.75
C ALA A 83 5.08 9.84 -2.63
N ALA A 84 5.20 10.98 -1.93
CA ALA A 84 6.11 11.11 -0.79
C ALA A 84 5.72 10.20 0.37
N GLU A 85 4.42 10.11 0.69
CA GLU A 85 3.92 9.19 1.72
C GLU A 85 4.17 7.73 1.34
N ILE A 86 3.98 7.35 0.07
CA ILE A 86 4.21 5.97 -0.42
C ILE A 86 5.69 5.58 -0.40
N LEU A 87 6.56 6.50 -0.85
CA LEU A 87 8.01 6.29 -0.93
C LEU A 87 8.71 6.42 0.43
N GLY A 88 8.04 6.97 1.45
CA GLY A 88 8.65 7.21 2.76
C GLY A 88 9.73 8.30 2.76
N ILE A 89 9.70 9.21 1.78
CA ILE A 89 10.69 10.28 1.61
C ILE A 89 10.00 11.65 1.60
N SER A 90 10.78 12.73 1.72
CA SER A 90 10.24 14.08 1.72
C SER A 90 9.71 14.49 0.33
N ARG A 91 8.63 15.30 0.31
CA ARG A 91 8.07 15.86 -0.94
C ARG A 91 9.11 16.59 -1.80
N PRO A 92 10.02 17.42 -1.25
CA PRO A 92 11.09 18.02 -2.05
C PRO A 92 11.96 16.98 -2.78
N LEU A 93 12.26 15.84 -2.16
CA LEU A 93 13.04 14.79 -2.80
C LEU A 93 12.24 14.10 -3.92
N VAL A 94 10.94 13.88 -3.74
CA VAL A 94 10.07 13.39 -4.82
C VAL A 94 10.08 14.34 -6.01
N VAL A 95 9.94 15.65 -5.76
CA VAL A 95 9.99 16.66 -6.82
C VAL A 95 11.35 16.68 -7.50
N HIS A 96 12.44 16.55 -6.75
CA HIS A 96 13.77 16.42 -7.33
C HIS A 96 13.89 15.18 -8.24
N ARG A 97 13.40 14.02 -7.80
CA ARG A 97 13.36 12.79 -8.61
C ARG A 97 12.51 12.96 -9.89
N MET A 98 11.44 13.73 -9.83
CA MET A 98 10.66 14.11 -11.01
C MET A 98 11.49 15.00 -11.96
N ASP A 99 12.16 16.02 -11.43
CA ASP A 99 12.91 17.00 -12.22
C ASP A 99 14.15 16.37 -12.90
N VAL A 100 14.80 15.38 -12.26
CA VAL A 100 15.92 14.62 -12.85
C VAL A 100 15.48 13.45 -13.75
N GLY A 101 14.17 13.21 -13.89
CA GLY A 101 13.62 12.18 -14.77
C GLY A 101 13.58 10.76 -14.18
N ASP A 102 13.93 10.59 -12.91
CA ASP A 102 13.83 9.31 -12.19
C ASP A 102 12.39 8.86 -11.94
N LEU A 103 11.46 9.82 -11.87
CA LEU A 103 10.04 9.59 -11.69
C LEU A 103 9.24 10.28 -12.81
N PRO A 104 8.69 9.51 -13.77
CA PRO A 104 7.81 10.06 -14.80
C PRO A 104 6.62 10.81 -14.19
N PHE A 105 6.34 11.98 -14.73
CA PHE A 105 5.20 12.79 -14.32
C PHE A 105 4.63 13.57 -15.52
N ARG A 106 3.41 14.05 -15.36
CA ARG A 106 2.80 15.02 -16.27
C ARG A 106 2.14 16.15 -15.50
N TYR A 107 1.83 17.23 -16.20
CA TYR A 107 1.03 18.31 -15.66
C TYR A 107 -0.47 18.04 -15.86
N VAL A 108 -1.23 18.23 -14.79
CA VAL A 108 -2.70 18.35 -14.81
C VAL A 108 -3.02 19.75 -14.36
N GLY A 109 -3.30 20.63 -15.32
CA GLY A 109 -3.33 22.07 -15.09
C GLY A 109 -1.97 22.58 -14.62
N LYS A 110 -1.91 23.16 -13.41
CA LYS A 110 -0.66 23.68 -12.81
C LYS A 110 0.05 22.66 -11.91
N HIS A 111 -0.52 21.47 -11.70
CA HIS A 111 -0.02 20.50 -10.74
C HIS A 111 0.67 19.33 -11.43
N ARG A 112 1.80 18.88 -10.87
CA ARG A 112 2.46 17.64 -11.29
C ARG A 112 1.66 16.43 -10.79
N ARG A 113 1.62 15.38 -11.59
CA ARG A 113 1.01 14.09 -11.29
C ARG A 113 1.89 12.97 -11.81
N ALA A 114 2.14 11.95 -10.98
CA ALA A 114 2.82 10.72 -11.39
C ALA A 114 1.83 9.57 -11.35
N ARG A 115 2.01 8.57 -12.22
CA ARG A 115 1.21 7.35 -12.14
C ARG A 115 1.68 6.52 -10.95
N LEU A 116 0.75 5.89 -10.25
CA LEU A 116 1.08 5.08 -9.09
C LEU A 116 2.05 3.95 -9.44
N LYS A 117 1.87 3.27 -10.58
CA LYS A 117 2.79 2.23 -11.05
C LYS A 117 4.26 2.68 -11.12
N ASP A 118 4.49 3.93 -11.54
CA ASP A 118 5.83 4.47 -11.70
C ASP A 118 6.44 4.78 -10.32
N VAL A 119 5.62 5.25 -9.39
CA VAL A 119 6.00 5.46 -7.98
C VAL A 119 6.33 4.14 -7.29
N LEU A 120 5.53 3.09 -7.48
CA LEU A 120 5.78 1.76 -6.92
C LEU A 120 7.03 1.11 -7.52
N SER A 121 7.26 1.30 -8.83
CA SER A 121 8.48 0.83 -9.49
C SER A 121 9.74 1.52 -8.94
N LEU A 122 9.66 2.83 -8.70
CA LEU A 122 10.73 3.58 -8.03
C LEU A 122 10.96 3.05 -6.60
N LYS A 123 9.89 2.79 -5.85
CA LYS A 123 9.99 2.24 -4.48
C LYS A 123 10.76 0.93 -4.45
N ALA A 124 10.39 -0.03 -5.29
CA ALA A 124 11.05 -1.33 -5.36
C ALA A 124 12.54 -1.21 -5.71
N ARG A 125 12.89 -0.27 -6.60
CA ARG A 125 14.29 0.02 -6.95
C ARG A 125 15.06 0.62 -5.78
N LEU A 126 14.46 1.54 -5.01
CA LEU A 126 15.08 2.11 -3.81
C LEU A 126 15.28 1.06 -2.70
N GLU A 127 14.28 0.20 -2.47
CA GLU A 127 14.38 -0.88 -1.49
C GLU A 127 15.50 -1.88 -1.85
N THR A 128 15.63 -2.22 -3.13
CA THR A 128 16.72 -3.08 -3.63
C THR A 128 18.09 -2.43 -3.42
N GLN A 129 18.22 -1.13 -3.68
CA GLN A 129 19.46 -0.39 -3.44
C GLN A 129 19.80 -0.33 -1.96
N GLN A 130 18.81 -0.06 -1.11
CA GLN A 130 19.01 -0.03 0.34
C GLN A 130 19.49 -1.38 0.88
N ALA A 131 18.84 -2.48 0.47
CA ALA A 131 19.24 -3.82 0.89
C ALA A 131 20.69 -4.16 0.47
N ALA A 132 21.12 -3.72 -0.71
CA ALA A 132 22.50 -3.90 -1.16
C ALA A 132 23.51 -3.08 -0.32
N LEU A 133 23.14 -1.86 0.07
CA LEU A 133 23.98 -1.03 0.95
C LEU A 133 24.08 -1.62 2.36
N ASP A 134 22.96 -2.11 2.89
CA ASP A 134 22.91 -2.75 4.22
C ASP A 134 23.81 -4.00 4.23
N ALA A 135 23.76 -4.84 3.19
CA ALA A 135 24.63 -6.00 3.07
C ALA A 135 26.12 -5.63 3.05
N LEU A 136 26.50 -4.56 2.34
CA LEU A 136 27.89 -4.08 2.32
C LEU A 136 28.34 -3.54 3.69
N ALA A 137 27.43 -2.89 4.43
CA ALA A 137 27.70 -2.43 5.79
C ALA A 137 27.93 -3.61 6.74
N ASP A 138 27.08 -4.63 6.67
CA ASP A 138 27.17 -5.86 7.48
C ASP A 138 28.48 -6.62 7.21
N ASP A 139 28.88 -6.75 5.93
CA ASP A 139 30.15 -7.36 5.54
C ASP A 139 31.34 -6.58 6.10
N THR A 140 31.29 -5.25 6.03
CA THR A 140 32.34 -4.37 6.56
C THR A 140 32.47 -4.52 8.09
N GLU A 141 31.34 -4.55 8.79
CA GLU A 141 31.31 -4.71 10.25
C GLU A 141 31.84 -6.09 10.66
N SER A 142 31.49 -7.14 9.91
CA SER A 142 31.98 -8.50 10.15
C SER A 142 33.50 -8.58 9.95
N LEU A 143 34.03 -7.94 8.90
CA LEU A 143 35.47 -7.87 8.66
C LEU A 143 36.21 -7.12 9.78
N MET A 144 35.65 -6.00 10.27
CA MET A 144 36.21 -5.26 11.41
C MET A 144 36.20 -6.11 12.69
N ARG A 145 35.11 -6.85 12.96
CA ARG A 145 35.00 -7.74 14.13
C ARG A 145 35.99 -8.91 14.07
N ASP A 146 36.10 -9.57 12.92
CA ASP A 146 36.89 -10.81 12.77
C ASP A 146 38.39 -10.53 12.61
N HIS A 147 38.76 -9.38 12.05
CA HIS A 147 40.13 -9.04 11.71
C HIS A 147 40.70 -7.79 12.40
N GLY A 148 39.93 -7.12 13.27
CA GLY A 148 40.43 -6.10 14.18
C GLY A 148 41.10 -4.90 13.50
N LEU A 149 40.46 -4.36 12.46
CA LEU A 149 40.84 -3.09 11.85
C LEU A 149 40.31 -1.90 12.67
#